data_AF-A0A8S3SRU9-F1
#
_entry.id   AF-A0A8S3SRU9-F1
#
_cell.length_a   1.000
_cell.length_b   1.000
_cell.length_c   1.000
_cell.angle_alpha   90.00
_cell.angle_beta   90.00
_cell.angle_gamma   90.00
#
_symmetry.space_group_name_H-M   'P 1'
#
loop_
_entity.id
_entity.type
_entity.pdbx_description
1 polymer ?
#
loop_
_entity_poly.entity_id
_entity_poly.type
_entity_poly.pdbx_seq_one_letter_code
_entity_poly.pdbx_strand_id
1 'polypeptide(L)'
;MEPILYMTEWFMCVFTRTLPWGCVLRVWDMFLCEGVKVVFRVALVLFRIALGEPGCLSQCPTMYETLEKLRRLPIQTLEEEYLVQESLRLNITERDMEKEHQKQIQRRQKTKELNGDKPGRHKHR
;
A
#
# COMPACT_ATOMS: atom_id res chain seq x y z
N MET A 1 15.67 -4.64 7.03
CA MET A 1 14.31 -5.15 6.76
C MET A 1 13.87 -4.58 5.43
N GLU A 2 13.48 -5.43 4.49
CA GLU A 2 13.07 -4.98 3.16
C GLU A 2 11.69 -4.33 3.24
N PRO A 3 11.52 -3.11 2.72
CA PRO A 3 10.26 -2.38 2.71
C PRO A 3 9.02 -3.16 2.23
N ILE A 4 9.24 -4.09 1.29
CA ILE A 4 8.18 -4.91 0.71
C ILE A 4 7.48 -5.78 1.76
N LEU A 5 8.20 -6.24 2.79
CA LEU A 5 7.67 -7.16 3.80
C LEU A 5 6.54 -6.53 4.61
N TYR A 6 6.65 -5.24 4.93
CA TYR A 6 5.63 -4.54 5.71
C TYR A 6 4.35 -4.35 4.91
N MET A 7 4.50 -3.93 3.65
CA MET A 7 3.37 -3.81 2.74
C MET A 7 2.72 -5.18 2.51
N THR A 8 3.52 -6.21 2.23
CA THR A 8 3.01 -7.57 2.05
C THR A 8 2.28 -8.08 3.28
N GLU A 9 2.79 -7.84 4.49
CA GLU A 9 2.12 -8.24 5.73
C GLU A 9 0.75 -7.58 5.88
N TRP A 10 0.62 -6.29 5.55
CA TRP A 10 -0.67 -5.59 5.58
C TRP A 10 -1.71 -6.23 4.67
N PHE A 11 -1.33 -6.55 3.44
CA PHE A 11 -2.24 -7.15 2.46
C PHE A 11 -2.53 -8.64 2.71
N MET A 12 -1.53 -9.40 3.15
CA MET A 12 -1.68 -10.85 3.40
C MET A 12 -2.41 -11.13 4.71
N CYS A 13 -2.16 -10.33 5.74
CA CYS A 13 -2.75 -10.52 7.06
C CYS A 13 -3.89 -9.55 7.35
N VAL A 14 -4.36 -8.77 6.36
CA VAL A 14 -5.46 -7.81 6.48
C VAL A 14 -5.33 -6.97 7.75
N PHE A 15 -4.14 -6.40 7.95
CA PHE A 15 -3.76 -5.56 9.09
C PHE A 15 -3.89 -6.16 10.50
N THR A 16 -4.19 -7.45 10.66
CA THR A 16 -4.34 -8.15 11.96
C THR A 16 -3.13 -8.04 12.88
N ARG A 17 -1.94 -7.84 12.31
CA ARG A 17 -0.68 -7.69 13.04
C ARG A 17 -0.27 -6.25 13.32
N THR A 18 -0.99 -5.28 12.76
CA THR A 18 -0.60 -3.88 12.78
C THR A 18 -1.60 -3.01 13.54
N LEU A 19 -2.91 -3.26 13.36
CA LEU A 19 -3.97 -2.48 13.99
C LEU A 19 -4.41 -3.08 15.34
N PRO A 20 -4.97 -2.27 16.25
CA PRO A 20 -5.69 -2.77 17.43
C PRO A 20 -6.85 -3.66 17.02
N TRP A 21 -7.21 -4.61 17.90
CA TRP A 21 -8.25 -5.60 17.61
C TRP A 21 -9.60 -4.99 17.20
N GLY A 22 -10.05 -3.90 17.84
CA GLY A 22 -11.28 -3.20 17.46
C GLY A 22 -11.26 -2.71 16.01
N CYS A 23 -10.17 -2.05 15.61
CA CYS A 23 -9.95 -1.61 14.23
C CYS A 23 -9.87 -2.79 13.25
N VAL A 24 -9.21 -3.89 13.63
CA VAL A 24 -9.13 -5.10 12.80
C VAL A 24 -10.53 -5.63 12.48
N LEU A 25 -11.40 -5.76 13.48
CA LEU A 25 -12.77 -6.25 13.29
C LEU A 25 -13.56 -5.37 12.33
N ARG A 26 -13.52 -4.04 12.48
CA ARG A 26 -14.21 -3.13 11.56
C ARG A 26 -13.68 -3.22 10.12
N VAL A 27 -12.36 -3.35 9.96
CA VAL A 27 -11.74 -3.54 8.64
C VAL A 27 -12.19 -4.86 8.02
N TRP A 28 -12.30 -5.92 8.83
CA TRP A 28 -12.79 -7.22 8.38
C TRP A 28 -14.26 -7.18 7.98
N ASP A 29 -15.13 -6.52 8.75
CA ASP A 29 -16.55 -6.37 8.41
C ASP A 29 -16.71 -5.68 7.04
N MET A 30 -15.99 -4.57 6.83
CA MET A 30 -15.97 -3.87 5.55
C MET A 30 -15.36 -4.76 4.45
N PHE A 31 -14.24 -5.43 4.71
CA PHE A 31 -13.57 -6.29 3.72
C PHE A 31 -14.46 -7.46 3.27
N LEU A 32 -15.22 -8.07 4.17
CA LEU A 32 -16.14 -9.16 3.83
C LEU A 32 -17.36 -8.67 3.04
N CYS A 33 -17.78 -7.42 3.25
CA CYS A 33 -18.92 -6.83 2.53
C CYS A 33 -18.53 -6.25 1.15
N GLU A 34 -17.41 -5.54 1.09
CA GLU A 34 -16.98 -4.73 -0.05
C GLU A 34 -15.80 -5.34 -0.83
N GLY A 35 -15.07 -6.28 -0.24
CA GLY A 35 -13.91 -6.93 -0.85
C GLY A 35 -12.59 -6.18 -0.69
N VAL A 36 -11.62 -6.52 -1.55
CA VAL A 36 -10.21 -6.10 -1.43
C VAL A 36 -9.98 -4.58 -1.49
N LYS A 37 -10.92 -3.80 -2.04
CA LYS A 37 -10.84 -2.32 -2.08
C LYS A 37 -10.69 -1.70 -0.71
N VAL A 38 -11.27 -2.32 0.30
CA VAL A 38 -11.18 -1.87 1.69
C VAL A 38 -9.74 -1.90 2.18
N VAL A 39 -8.99 -2.96 1.85
CA VAL A 39 -7.59 -3.10 2.28
C VAL A 39 -6.75 -1.95 1.73
N PHE A 40 -6.99 -1.56 0.47
CA PHE A 40 -6.31 -0.42 -0.15
C PHE A 40 -6.73 0.92 0.46
N ARG A 41 -8.02 1.13 0.73
CA ARG A 41 -8.50 2.35 1.40
C ARG A 41 -7.86 2.50 2.79
N VAL A 42 -7.87 1.44 3.59
CA VAL A 42 -7.25 1.41 4.92
C VAL A 42 -5.75 1.70 4.84
N ALA A 43 -5.04 1.06 3.91
CA ALA A 43 -3.62 1.35 3.69
C ALA A 43 -3.39 2.85 3.43
N LEU A 44 -4.17 3.46 2.54
CA LEU A 44 -4.06 4.87 2.19
C LEU A 44 -4.41 5.82 3.34
N VAL A 45 -5.38 5.45 4.19
CA VAL A 45 -5.65 6.19 5.43
C VAL A 45 -4.41 6.15 6.33
N LEU A 46 -3.79 4.98 6.53
CA LEU A 46 -2.56 4.87 7.32
C LEU A 46 -1.40 5.68 6.72
N PHE A 47 -1.25 5.66 5.38
CA PHE A 47 -0.29 6.52 4.69
C PHE A 47 -0.57 8.00 4.93
N ARG A 48 -1.83 8.42 4.87
CA ARG A 48 -2.23 9.80 5.12
C ARG A 48 -1.98 10.22 6.58
N ILE A 49 -2.19 9.34 7.55
CA ILE A 49 -1.86 9.62 8.95
C ILE A 49 -0.33 9.77 9.10
N ALA A 50 0.46 8.94 8.44
CA ALA A 50 1.92 8.98 8.57
C ALA A 50 2.60 10.11 7.78
N LEU A 51 2.03 10.48 6.63
CA LEU A 51 2.64 11.38 5.65
C LEU A 51 1.82 12.66 5.41
N GLY A 52 0.73 12.85 6.15
CA GLY A 52 -0.20 13.96 5.97
C GLY A 52 0.36 15.33 6.35
N GLU A 53 1.53 15.38 6.98
CA GLU A 53 2.20 16.65 7.23
C GLU A 53 2.70 17.28 5.92
N PRO A 54 2.36 18.56 5.65
CA PRO A 54 2.84 19.28 4.48
C PRO A 54 4.38 19.25 4.42
N GLY A 55 4.93 18.73 3.32
CA GLY A 55 6.38 18.61 3.12
C GLY A 55 7.00 17.28 3.61
N CYS A 56 6.21 16.38 4.20
CA CYS A 56 6.70 15.05 4.60
C CYS A 56 7.16 14.23 3.39
N LEU A 57 6.43 14.28 2.27
CA LEU A 57 6.79 13.60 1.01
C LEU A 57 8.09 14.13 0.40
N SER A 58 8.39 15.42 0.52
CA SER A 58 9.68 15.98 0.07
C SER A 58 10.84 15.60 0.99
N GLN A 59 10.56 15.27 2.25
CA GLN A 59 11.55 14.83 3.24
C GLN A 59 11.76 13.30 3.25
N CYS A 60 11.02 12.54 2.44
CA CYS A 60 11.14 11.08 2.36
C CYS A 60 11.43 10.64 0.91
N PRO A 61 12.61 10.95 0.35
CA PRO A 61 12.99 10.51 -1.00
C PRO A 61 13.06 8.98 -1.12
N THR A 62 13.28 8.25 -0.02
CA THR A 62 13.46 6.80 -0.06
C THR A 62 12.26 6.06 0.56
N MET A 63 11.92 4.90 -0.02
CA MET A 63 10.86 4.03 0.50
C MET A 63 11.08 3.59 1.95
N TYR A 64 12.34 3.49 2.38
CA TYR A 64 12.72 3.16 3.76
C TYR A 64 12.26 4.23 4.77
N GLU A 65 12.44 5.51 4.46
CA GLU A 65 12.08 6.62 5.36
C GLU A 65 10.57 6.74 5.53
N THR A 66 9.83 6.57 4.43
CA THR A 66 8.37 6.48 4.43
C THR A 66 7.87 5.37 5.36
N LEU A 67 8.49 4.18 5.28
CA LEU A 67 8.12 3.06 6.15
C LEU A 67 8.53 3.26 7.60
N GLU A 68 9.61 3.97 7.86
CA GLU A 68 10.00 4.31 9.22
C GLU A 68 8.97 5.23 9.88
N LYS A 69 8.42 6.20 9.14
CA LYS A 69 7.31 7.03 9.61
C LYS A 69 6.03 6.21 9.84
N LEU A 70 5.71 5.29 8.93
CA LEU A 70 4.58 4.38 9.09
C LEU A 70 4.70 3.46 10.32
N ARG A 71 5.92 3.05 10.69
CA ARG A 71 6.16 2.27 11.91
C ARG A 71 6.00 3.07 13.19
N ARG A 72 6.18 4.39 13.13
CA ARG A 72 6.05 5.30 14.30
C ARG A 72 4.63 5.82 14.48
N LEU A 73 3.68 5.36 13.67
CA LEU A 73 2.28 5.71 13.84
C LEU A 73 1.78 5.35 15.25
N PRO A 74 0.96 6.19 15.88
CA PRO A 74 0.30 5.85 17.14
C PRO A 74 -0.88 4.91 16.86
N ILE A 75 -0.62 3.76 16.23
CA ILE A 75 -1.67 2.81 15.79
C ILE A 75 -2.42 2.25 16.99
N GLN A 76 -1.77 2.19 18.15
CA GLN A 76 -2.36 1.72 19.41
C GLN A 76 -3.49 2.62 19.93
N THR A 77 -3.50 3.90 19.55
CA THR A 77 -4.53 4.87 19.92
C THR A 77 -5.48 5.18 18.76
N LEU A 78 -5.39 4.44 17.66
CA LEU A 78 -6.24 4.67 16.50
C LEU A 78 -7.66 4.22 16.82
N GLU A 79 -8.61 5.16 16.75
CA GLU A 79 -10.03 4.88 16.95
C GLU A 79 -10.64 4.17 15.75
N GLU A 80 -11.48 3.18 16.03
CA GLU A 80 -12.13 2.37 15.01
C GLU A 80 -13.14 3.19 14.18
N GLU A 81 -13.92 4.08 14.80
CA GLU A 81 -14.80 5.01 14.10
C GLU A 81 -14.04 5.92 13.13
N TYR A 82 -12.90 6.47 13.56
CA TYR A 82 -12.09 7.33 12.71
C TYR A 82 -11.58 6.58 11.48
N LEU A 83 -11.06 5.36 11.68
CA LEU A 83 -10.54 4.54 10.59
C LEU A 83 -11.65 4.20 9.57
N VAL A 84 -12.84 3.82 10.05
CA VAL A 84 -13.99 3.53 9.19
C VAL A 84 -14.41 4.77 8.41
N GLN A 85 -14.56 5.91 9.09
CA GLN A 85 -14.97 7.16 8.45
C GLN A 85 -14.00 7.60 7.36
N GLU A 86 -12.69 7.62 7.65
CA GLU A 86 -11.69 8.01 6.67
C GLU A 86 -11.59 7.01 5.51
N SER A 87 -11.76 5.71 5.80
CA SER A 87 -11.77 4.68 4.76
C SER A 87 -12.95 4.84 3.81
N LEU A 88 -14.14 5.16 4.33
CA LEU A 88 -15.35 5.38 3.52
C LEU A 88 -15.30 6.70 2.73
N ARG A 89 -14.56 7.71 3.22
CA ARG A 89 -14.34 8.97 2.48
C ARG A 89 -13.50 8.78 1.22
N LEU A 90 -12.67 7.73 1.18
CA LEU A 90 -11.89 7.39 -0.02
C LEU A 90 -12.80 6.72 -1.06
N ASN A 91 -13.18 7.48 -2.08
CA ASN A 91 -13.97 7.01 -3.23
C ASN A 91 -13.17 6.12 -4.20
N ILE A 92 -12.46 5.11 -3.68
CA ILE A 92 -11.72 4.14 -4.49
C ILE A 92 -12.68 3.02 -4.87
N THR A 93 -12.99 2.91 -6.15
CA THR A 93 -13.87 1.86 -6.67
C THR A 93 -13.05 0.66 -7.15
N GLU A 94 -13.70 -0.50 -7.32
CA GLU A 94 -13.07 -1.68 -7.94
C GLU A 94 -12.56 -1.36 -9.35
N ARG A 95 -13.28 -0.51 -10.09
CA ARG A 95 -12.87 -0.07 -11.42
C ARG A 95 -11.56 0.72 -11.38
N ASP A 96 -11.32 1.50 -10.34
CA ASP A 96 -10.08 2.27 -10.21
C ASP A 96 -8.90 1.34 -9.92
N MET A 97 -9.12 0.33 -9.07
CA MET A 97 -8.11 -0.69 -8.80
C MET A 97 -7.80 -1.53 -10.04
N GLU A 98 -8.81 -1.97 -10.78
CA GLU A 98 -8.63 -2.76 -11.99
C GLU A 98 -7.85 -1.98 -13.06
N LYS A 99 -8.21 -0.71 -13.26
CA LYS A 99 -7.50 0.19 -14.19
C LYS A 99 -6.03 0.33 -13.79
N GLU A 100 -5.74 0.57 -12.52
CA GLU A 100 -4.36 0.74 -12.07
C GLU A 100 -3.58 -0.59 -12.13
N HIS A 101 -4.22 -1.71 -11.80
CA HIS A 101 -3.64 -3.05 -11.93
C HIS A 101 -3.23 -3.33 -13.38
N GLN A 102 -4.14 -3.10 -14.33
CA GLN A 102 -3.87 -3.33 -15.74
C GLN A 102 -2.77 -2.41 -16.28
N LYS A 103 -2.75 -1.15 -15.86
CA LYS A 103 -1.68 -0.19 -16.18
C LYS A 103 -0.32 -0.65 -15.65
N GLN A 104 -0.26 -1.19 -14.43
CA GLN A 104 0.99 -1.73 -13.87
C GLN A 104 1.46 -2.99 -14.58
N ILE A 105 0.55 -3.90 -14.95
CA ILE A 105 0.88 -5.09 -15.76
C ILE A 105 1.50 -4.67 -17.09
N GLN A 106 0.86 -3.74 -17.82
CA GLN A 106 1.38 -3.25 -19.10
C GLN A 106 2.76 -2.60 -18.94
N ARG A 107 2.99 -1.83 -17.87
CA ARG A 107 4.31 -1.24 -17.58
C ARG A 107 5.37 -2.33 -17.38
N ARG A 108 5.07 -3.36 -16.58
CA ARG A 108 6.00 -4.47 -16.33
C ARG A 108 6.30 -5.27 -17.60
N GLN A 109 5.32 -5.45 -18.48
CA GLN A 109 5.51 -6.10 -19.78
C GLN A 109 6.46 -5.28 -20.66
N LYS A 110 6.21 -3.97 -20.81
CA LYS A 110 7.09 -3.06 -21.56
C LYS A 110 8.52 -3.04 -21.02
N THR A 111 8.71 -3.01 -19.70
CA THR A 111 10.05 -3.05 -19.10
C THR A 111 10.76 -4.39 -19.37
N LYS A 112 10.03 -5.51 -19.38
CA LYS A 112 10.60 -6.82 -19.73
C LYS A 112 10.99 -6.89 -21.21
N GLU A 113 10.20 -6.31 -22.11
CA GLU A 113 10.50 -6.22 -23.54
C GLU A 113 11.73 -5.33 -23.79
N LEU A 114 11.83 -4.18 -23.14
CA LEU A 114 12.99 -3.26 -23.20
C LEU A 114 14.29 -3.89 -22.67
N ASN A 115 14.20 -4.73 -21.64
CA ASN A 115 15.36 -5.42 -21.06
C ASN A 115 15.68 -6.75 -21.77
N GLY A 116 14.80 -7.23 -22.64
CA GLY A 116 14.92 -8.49 -23.37
C GLY A 116 15.78 -8.45 -24.64
N ASP A 117 16.27 -7.28 -25.05
CA ASP A 117 17.11 -7.11 -26.26
C ASP A 117 18.49 -6.52 -25.96
N LYS A 118 19.27 -7.22 -25.14
CA LYS A 118 20.74 -7.10 -25.20
C LYS A 118 21.33 -8.47 -25.53
N PRO A 119 21.46 -8.84 -26.81
CA PRO A 119 22.29 -9.98 -27.18
C PRO A 119 23.73 -9.69 -26.74
N GLY A 120 24.19 -10.47 -25.77
CA GLY A 120 25.56 -10.45 -25.28
C GLY A 120 26.52 -10.65 -26.44
N ARG A 121 27.21 -9.58 -26.84
CA ARG A 121 28.28 -9.63 -27.83
C ARG A 121 29.54 -10.18 -27.16
N HIS A 122 29.52 -11.45 -26.77
CA HIS A 122 30.76 -12.19 -26.52
C HIS A 122 31.43 -12.48 -27.87
N LYS A 123 32.22 -11.52 -28.34
CA LYS A 123 33.33 -11.82 -29.26
C LYS A 123 34.47 -12.38 -28.42
N HIS A 124 34.52 -13.70 -28.28
CA HIS A 124 35.78 -14.36 -27.93
C HIS A 124 36.61 -14.51 -29.20
N ARG A 125 37.75 -13.83 -29.16
CA ARG A 125 38.92 -13.97 -30.02
C ARG A 125 39.73 -15.17 -29.55
#